data_AF-A0A1L7BEV4-F1
#
_entry.id   AF-A0A1L7BEV4-F1
#
_cell.length_a   1.000
_cell.length_b   1.000
_cell.length_c   1.000
_cell.angle_alpha   90.00
_cell.angle_beta   90.00
_cell.angle_gamma   90.00
#
_symmetry.space_group_name_H-M   'P 1'
#
loop_
_entity.id
_entity.type
_entity.pdbx_description
1 polymer ?
#
loop_
_entity_poly.entity_id
_entity_poly.type
_entity_poly.pdbx_seq_one_letter_code
_entity_poly.pdbx_strand_id
1 'polypeptide(L)'
;MEIMKNNNKEEGEFVLPMDTLKIFKLNNEKIDNFNLLMNKFGKFKKFSKKFDKKINNFNFSVFGKLIEKIKKDYYGKIEKISLYLKFFEGEVQGRMVVGLGGPSVYEASMTLHHIYGLPYIPGQALKGMLRNYVILNFFSSEDEALKDKEFCKIFGDKENKGEVLFFDAFPIDRINIKRDVINVHYKEYYEGKSAPCDNLNPKPIFFYTVENTKFKFVIGSKKNMENYKIMGNGLLKLFKEALENQGVGAKTSVGYGYFSVSNMKE
;
A
#
# COMPACT_ATOMS: atom_id res chain seq x y z
N MET A 1 38.98 5.09 -5.70
CA MET A 1 38.18 4.14 -6.53
C MET A 1 37.33 4.96 -7.47
N GLU A 2 37.85 5.21 -8.67
CA GLU A 2 37.13 5.90 -9.73
C GLU A 2 35.88 5.11 -10.10
N ILE A 3 34.72 5.77 -9.98
CA ILE A 3 33.50 5.31 -10.64
C ILE A 3 33.78 5.50 -12.14
N MET A 4 34.20 4.44 -12.82
CA MET A 4 34.24 4.40 -14.27
C MET A 4 32.86 4.80 -14.80
N LYS A 5 32.75 6.02 -15.31
CA LYS A 5 31.61 6.51 -16.08
C LYS A 5 31.59 5.75 -17.42
N ASN A 6 31.03 4.54 -17.41
CA ASN A 6 30.62 3.87 -18.64
C ASN A 6 29.43 4.65 -19.23
N ASN A 7 29.74 5.62 -20.08
CA ASN A 7 28.79 6.52 -20.74
C ASN A 7 28.05 5.88 -21.94
N ASN A 8 28.18 4.57 -22.16
CA ASN A 8 27.47 3.83 -23.22
C ASN A 8 26.51 2.78 -22.65
N LYS A 9 25.55 3.19 -21.81
CA LYS A 9 24.43 2.29 -21.45
C LYS A 9 23.32 2.44 -22.47
N GLU A 10 23.02 1.36 -23.19
CA GLU A 10 21.97 1.33 -24.19
C GLU A 10 20.57 1.38 -23.54
N GLU A 11 19.58 1.83 -24.31
CA GLU A 11 18.20 1.94 -23.84
C GLU A 11 17.63 0.57 -23.45
N GLY A 12 17.21 0.44 -22.18
CA GLY A 12 16.64 -0.79 -21.65
C GLY A 12 17.65 -1.78 -21.04
N GLU A 13 18.90 -1.38 -20.81
CA GLU A 13 19.85 -2.14 -20.00
C GLU A 13 19.59 -2.00 -18.50
N PHE A 14 19.83 -3.06 -17.72
CA PHE A 14 19.71 -3.03 -16.27
C PHE A 14 20.87 -2.24 -15.63
N VAL A 15 20.54 -1.37 -14.69
CA VAL A 15 21.54 -0.59 -13.94
C VAL A 15 21.90 -1.36 -12.67
N LEU A 16 22.74 -2.37 -12.82
CA LEU A 16 23.18 -3.26 -11.73
C LEU A 16 24.71 -3.28 -11.63
N PRO A 17 25.26 -3.61 -10.43
CA PRO A 17 26.66 -4.02 -10.30
C PRO A 17 27.01 -5.18 -11.26
N MET A 18 28.24 -5.20 -11.76
CA MET A 18 28.64 -6.09 -12.86
C MET A 18 28.54 -7.57 -12.51
N ASP A 19 28.89 -7.92 -11.28
CA ASP A 19 28.73 -9.24 -10.67
C ASP A 19 27.26 -9.67 -10.61
N THR A 20 26.39 -8.78 -10.13
CA THR A 20 24.94 -9.01 -10.02
C THR A 20 24.33 -9.17 -11.41
N LEU A 21 24.72 -8.34 -12.38
CA LEU A 21 24.25 -8.41 -13.75
C LEU A 21 24.63 -9.74 -14.42
N LYS A 22 25.85 -10.23 -14.19
CA LYS A 22 26.31 -11.54 -14.70
C LYS A 22 25.45 -12.68 -14.15
N ILE A 23 25.28 -12.75 -12.83
CA ILE A 23 24.44 -13.78 -12.18
C ILE A 23 23.01 -13.69 -12.68
N PHE A 24 22.48 -12.47 -12.81
CA PHE A 24 21.13 -12.24 -13.26
C PHE A 24 20.89 -12.74 -14.69
N LYS A 25 21.82 -12.45 -15.62
CA LYS A 25 21.78 -12.95 -17.00
C LYS A 25 21.91 -14.48 -17.05
N LEU A 26 22.80 -15.07 -16.24
CA LEU A 26 22.96 -16.53 -16.14
C LEU A 26 21.69 -17.23 -15.65
N ASN A 27 20.94 -16.59 -14.75
CA ASN A 27 19.66 -17.11 -14.25
C ASN A 27 18.46 -16.76 -15.17
N ASN A 28 18.69 -16.56 -16.48
CA ASN A 28 17.67 -16.18 -17.46
C ASN A 28 16.83 -14.97 -17.05
N GLU A 29 17.45 -14.04 -16.31
CA GLU A 29 16.83 -12.86 -15.75
C GLU A 29 15.56 -13.10 -14.90
N LYS A 30 15.45 -14.28 -14.27
CA LYS A 30 14.33 -14.66 -13.41
C LYS A 30 14.40 -13.94 -12.05
N ILE A 31 13.27 -13.41 -11.60
CA ILE A 31 13.10 -12.79 -10.27
C ILE A 31 11.79 -13.27 -9.68
N ASP A 32 11.84 -13.76 -8.44
CA ASP A 32 10.66 -14.26 -7.72
C ASP A 32 10.14 -13.25 -6.67
N ASN A 33 10.89 -12.17 -6.39
CA ASN A 33 10.50 -11.10 -5.48
C ASN A 33 10.19 -9.81 -6.26
N PHE A 34 8.91 -9.42 -6.27
CA PHE A 34 8.44 -8.27 -7.02
C PHE A 34 8.94 -6.93 -6.46
N ASN A 35 9.17 -6.81 -5.15
CA ASN A 35 9.80 -5.63 -4.55
C ASN A 35 11.24 -5.41 -5.05
N LEU A 36 12.03 -6.47 -5.20
CA LEU A 36 13.37 -6.39 -5.78
C LEU A 36 13.29 -5.98 -7.26
N LEU A 37 12.39 -6.59 -8.03
CA LEU A 37 12.21 -6.24 -9.44
C LEU A 37 11.92 -4.73 -9.60
N MET A 38 10.98 -4.21 -8.81
CA MET A 38 10.60 -2.79 -8.87
C MET A 38 11.76 -1.90 -8.38
N ASN A 39 12.32 -2.16 -7.20
CA ASN A 39 13.16 -1.16 -6.54
C ASN A 39 14.67 -1.31 -6.80
N LYS A 40 15.12 -2.47 -7.31
CA LYS A 40 16.56 -2.77 -7.48
C LYS A 40 16.95 -3.13 -8.91
N PHE A 41 16.04 -3.74 -9.69
CA PHE A 41 16.32 -4.16 -11.07
C PHE A 41 15.79 -3.16 -12.11
N GLY A 42 15.99 -1.86 -11.84
CA GLY A 42 15.59 -0.80 -12.77
C GLY A 42 16.47 -0.73 -14.02
N LYS A 43 15.86 -0.28 -15.12
CA LYS A 43 16.53 -0.10 -16.42
C LYS A 43 16.92 1.35 -16.69
N PHE A 44 18.00 1.55 -17.44
CA PHE A 44 18.47 2.84 -17.90
C PHE A 44 17.49 3.39 -18.96
N LYS A 45 17.05 4.65 -18.76
CA LYS A 45 15.82 5.27 -19.28
C LYS A 45 14.54 4.60 -18.74
N LYS A 46 13.79 5.38 -17.94
CA LYS A 46 12.64 4.95 -17.11
C LYS A 46 11.50 4.25 -17.87
N PHE A 47 11.38 4.48 -19.18
CA PHE A 47 10.28 3.98 -20.01
C PHE A 47 10.80 3.30 -21.28
N SER A 48 11.18 2.03 -21.16
CA SER A 48 11.29 1.15 -22.33
C SER A 48 10.08 0.21 -22.34
N LYS A 49 9.44 0.04 -23.51
CA LYS A 49 8.37 -0.97 -23.70
C LYS A 49 8.78 -2.37 -23.22
N LYS A 50 10.08 -2.65 -23.21
CA LYS A 50 10.69 -3.90 -22.71
C LYS A 50 10.57 -4.09 -21.19
N PHE A 51 10.61 -3.03 -20.38
CA PHE A 51 10.47 -3.16 -18.92
C PHE A 51 9.02 -3.40 -18.50
N ASP A 52 8.09 -2.67 -19.12
CA ASP A 52 6.66 -2.90 -18.94
C ASP A 52 6.27 -4.34 -19.31
N LYS A 53 6.85 -4.87 -20.40
CA LYS A 53 6.69 -6.28 -20.77
C LYS A 53 7.19 -7.24 -19.68
N LYS A 54 8.25 -6.89 -18.96
CA LYS A 54 8.81 -7.75 -17.90
C LYS A 54 7.96 -7.74 -16.63
N ILE A 55 7.41 -6.59 -16.24
CA ILE A 55 6.46 -6.52 -15.13
C ILE A 55 5.18 -7.27 -15.48
N ASN A 56 4.65 -7.08 -16.69
CA ASN A 56 3.47 -7.79 -17.16
C ASN A 56 3.68 -9.31 -17.25
N ASN A 57 4.92 -9.74 -17.53
CA ASN A 57 5.31 -11.16 -17.58
C ASN A 57 5.83 -11.70 -16.24
N PHE A 58 5.79 -10.92 -15.15
CA PHE A 58 6.21 -11.41 -13.84
C PHE A 58 5.36 -12.62 -13.45
N ASN A 59 5.99 -13.68 -12.94
CA ASN A 59 5.26 -14.87 -12.55
C ASN A 59 4.55 -14.65 -11.20
N PHE A 60 3.34 -14.12 -11.27
CA PHE A 60 2.50 -13.91 -10.10
C PHE A 60 2.04 -15.20 -9.41
N SER A 61 2.25 -16.39 -10.01
CA SER A 61 1.96 -17.67 -9.34
C SER A 61 2.81 -17.88 -8.08
N VAL A 62 3.96 -17.21 -7.97
CA VAL A 62 4.82 -17.25 -6.77
C VAL A 62 4.07 -16.72 -5.54
N PHE A 63 3.14 -15.78 -5.71
CA PHE A 63 2.36 -15.24 -4.61
C PHE A 63 1.41 -16.26 -3.99
N GLY A 64 0.87 -17.22 -4.76
CA GLY A 64 -0.05 -18.22 -4.22
C GLY A 64 0.57 -19.02 -3.06
N LYS A 65 1.78 -19.55 -3.25
CA LYS A 65 2.51 -20.27 -2.19
C LYS A 65 2.83 -19.38 -0.99
N LEU A 66 3.11 -18.11 -1.24
CA LEU A 66 3.47 -17.15 -0.21
C LEU A 66 2.27 -16.73 0.64
N ILE A 67 1.11 -16.55 0.02
CA ILE A 67 -0.15 -16.24 0.68
C ILE A 67 -0.56 -17.38 1.60
N GLU A 68 -0.47 -18.64 1.15
CA GLU A 68 -0.72 -19.80 2.01
C GLU A 68 0.23 -19.84 3.21
N LYS A 69 1.50 -19.48 3.01
CA LYS A 69 2.46 -19.38 4.11
C LYS A 69 2.13 -18.23 5.06
N ILE A 70 1.68 -17.07 4.57
CA ILE A 70 1.26 -15.94 5.40
C ILE A 70 0.01 -16.29 6.21
N LYS A 71 -0.98 -16.96 5.61
CA LYS A 71 -2.15 -17.51 6.33
C LYS A 71 -1.72 -18.36 7.52
N LYS A 72 -0.84 -19.32 7.29
CA LYS A 72 -0.37 -20.25 8.32
C LYS A 72 0.54 -19.57 9.36
N ASP A 73 1.54 -18.83 8.90
CA ASP A 73 2.63 -18.36 9.76
C ASP A 73 2.32 -17.00 10.39
N TYR A 74 1.87 -16.01 9.61
CA TYR A 74 1.62 -14.67 10.13
C TYR A 74 0.33 -14.64 10.94
N TYR A 75 -0.80 -14.98 10.32
CA TYR A 75 -2.09 -14.96 11.01
C TYR A 75 -2.16 -16.03 12.11
N GLY A 76 -1.64 -17.24 11.86
CA GLY A 76 -1.58 -18.29 12.87
C GLY A 76 -0.65 -17.97 14.06
N LYS A 77 0.33 -17.07 13.92
CA LYS A 77 1.07 -16.52 15.07
C LYS A 77 0.29 -15.44 15.79
N ILE A 78 -0.40 -14.55 15.06
CA ILE A 78 -1.25 -13.52 15.66
C ILE A 78 -2.33 -14.15 16.52
N GLU A 79 -3.00 -15.20 16.04
CA GLU A 79 -4.03 -15.94 16.77
C GLU A 79 -3.55 -16.50 18.12
N LYS A 80 -2.25 -16.73 18.29
CA LYS A 80 -1.64 -17.22 19.54
C LYS A 80 -1.23 -16.11 20.50
N ILE A 81 -1.34 -14.85 20.07
CA ILE A 81 -1.06 -13.72 20.95
C ILE A 81 -2.19 -13.62 21.97
N SER A 82 -1.84 -13.43 23.24
CA SER A 82 -2.80 -13.26 24.35
C SER A 82 -3.50 -11.89 24.31
N LEU A 83 -4.31 -11.67 23.27
CA LEU A 83 -5.15 -10.49 23.07
C LEU A 83 -6.54 -10.93 22.61
N TYR A 84 -7.53 -10.07 22.82
CA TYR A 84 -8.81 -10.18 22.14
C TYR A 84 -8.64 -9.70 20.71
N LEU A 85 -8.70 -10.64 19.78
CA LEU A 85 -8.47 -10.41 18.36
C LEU A 85 -9.81 -10.41 17.61
N LYS A 86 -9.97 -9.50 16.67
CA LYS A 86 -11.06 -9.52 15.70
C LYS A 86 -10.47 -9.56 14.30
N PHE A 87 -10.89 -10.58 13.56
CA PHE A 87 -10.51 -10.81 12.17
C PHE A 87 -11.70 -10.51 11.28
N PHE A 88 -11.45 -9.86 10.16
CA PHE A 88 -12.46 -9.61 9.13
C PHE A 88 -11.78 -9.46 7.77
N GLU A 89 -12.57 -9.59 6.71
CA GLU A 89 -12.07 -9.61 5.34
C GLU A 89 -12.78 -8.53 4.51
N GLY A 90 -12.05 -7.95 3.57
CA GLY A 90 -12.60 -6.98 2.65
C GLY A 90 -11.97 -7.11 1.27
N GLU A 91 -12.78 -6.89 0.24
CA GLU A 91 -12.35 -6.91 -1.15
C GLU A 91 -12.24 -5.49 -1.70
N VAL A 92 -11.11 -5.16 -2.32
CA VAL A 92 -10.91 -3.86 -2.97
C VAL A 92 -11.98 -3.66 -4.05
N GLN A 93 -12.70 -2.54 -3.96
CA GLN A 93 -13.61 -2.06 -4.99
C GLN A 93 -12.84 -1.18 -5.96
N GLY A 94 -12.73 -1.61 -7.23
CA GLY A 94 -11.92 -0.91 -8.22
C GLY A 94 -10.42 -1.08 -7.96
N ARG A 95 -9.69 0.02 -7.80
CA ARG A 95 -8.22 0.00 -7.68
C ARG A 95 -7.76 0.58 -6.36
N MET A 96 -6.68 0.04 -5.81
CA MET A 96 -6.02 0.55 -4.61
C MET A 96 -4.54 0.75 -4.89
N VAL A 97 -3.99 1.86 -4.39
CA VAL A 97 -2.54 2.07 -4.35
C VAL A 97 -2.14 2.66 -3.01
N VAL A 98 -1.27 1.94 -2.29
CA VAL A 98 -0.73 2.37 -1.00
C VAL A 98 0.71 2.82 -1.22
N GLY A 99 1.08 4.00 -0.71
CA GLY A 99 2.44 4.53 -0.80
C GLY A 99 2.82 5.10 -2.17
N LEU A 100 1.86 5.66 -2.90
CA LEU A 100 2.09 6.25 -4.24
C LEU A 100 3.21 7.30 -4.26
N GLY A 101 3.29 8.12 -3.21
CA GLY A 101 4.30 9.19 -3.06
C GLY A 101 5.66 8.73 -2.52
N GLY A 102 5.89 7.42 -2.36
CA GLY A 102 7.19 6.90 -1.92
C GLY A 102 8.28 7.15 -2.97
N PRO A 103 9.56 7.21 -2.55
CA PRO A 103 10.67 7.35 -3.48
C PRO A 103 10.72 6.14 -4.42
N SER A 104 10.81 6.42 -5.73
CA SER A 104 10.82 5.39 -6.77
C SER A 104 11.62 5.87 -7.97
N VAL A 105 12.29 4.92 -8.63
CA VAL A 105 12.96 5.16 -9.92
C VAL A 105 11.94 5.52 -11.00
N TYR A 106 10.68 5.10 -10.85
CA TYR A 106 9.58 5.26 -11.82
C TYR A 106 8.60 6.38 -11.47
N GLU A 107 8.99 7.35 -10.63
CA GLU A 107 8.19 8.53 -10.24
C GLU A 107 6.99 8.23 -9.32
N ALA A 108 6.35 7.08 -9.49
CA ALA A 108 5.32 6.54 -8.61
C ALA A 108 5.81 5.27 -7.92
N SER A 109 5.47 5.11 -6.64
CA SER A 109 5.79 3.94 -5.84
C SER A 109 4.55 3.13 -5.48
N MET A 110 4.75 1.94 -4.94
CA MET A 110 3.73 1.12 -4.34
C MET A 110 4.34 0.40 -3.13
N THR A 111 3.57 0.30 -2.06
CA THR A 111 3.99 -0.36 -0.83
C THR A 111 4.02 -1.87 -1.05
N LEU A 112 5.23 -2.40 -1.13
CA LEU A 112 5.50 -3.83 -1.26
C LEU A 112 6.24 -4.30 -0.02
N HIS A 113 5.87 -5.47 0.50
CA HIS A 113 6.57 -6.04 1.64
C HIS A 113 7.98 -6.43 1.23
N HIS A 114 8.99 -5.96 1.96
CA HIS A 114 10.39 -6.08 1.54
C HIS A 114 10.85 -7.54 1.31
N ILE A 115 10.48 -8.46 2.22
CA ILE A 115 10.81 -9.90 2.13
C ILE A 115 9.92 -10.63 1.12
N TYR A 116 8.61 -10.42 1.18
CA TYR A 116 7.62 -11.20 0.44
C TYR A 116 7.44 -10.71 -1.00
N GLY A 117 7.73 -9.44 -1.27
CA GLY A 117 7.55 -8.82 -2.57
C GLY A 117 6.10 -8.51 -2.94
N LEU A 118 5.11 -8.95 -2.16
CA LEU A 118 3.69 -8.69 -2.43
C LEU A 118 3.22 -7.32 -1.90
N PRO A 119 2.16 -6.74 -2.48
CA PRO A 119 1.49 -5.57 -1.91
C PRO A 119 0.83 -5.92 -0.58
N TYR A 120 0.88 -5.00 0.37
CA TYR A 120 0.22 -5.11 1.67
C TYR A 120 -0.21 -3.73 2.16
N ILE A 121 -1.09 -3.70 3.15
CA ILE A 121 -1.53 -2.46 3.79
C ILE A 121 -0.88 -2.41 5.18
N PRO A 122 0.01 -1.44 5.43
CA PRO A 122 0.60 -1.28 6.75
C PRO A 122 -0.46 -0.98 7.81
N GLY A 123 -0.32 -1.55 9.01
CA GLY A 123 -1.21 -1.31 10.14
C GLY A 123 -1.31 0.17 10.53
N GLN A 124 -0.24 0.94 10.33
CA GLN A 124 -0.25 2.39 10.50
C GLN A 124 -1.19 3.11 9.51
N ALA A 125 -1.31 2.61 8.27
CA ALA A 125 -2.20 3.18 7.27
C ALA A 125 -3.66 2.90 7.64
N LEU A 126 -3.93 1.72 8.18
CA LEU A 126 -5.26 1.35 8.70
C LEU A 126 -5.64 2.21 9.92
N LYS A 127 -4.72 2.34 10.88
CA LYS A 127 -4.92 3.19 12.05
C LYS A 127 -5.17 4.64 11.63
N GLY A 128 -4.36 5.17 10.73
CA GLY A 128 -4.48 6.54 10.23
C GLY A 128 -5.78 6.78 9.48
N MET A 129 -6.19 5.85 8.63
CA MET A 129 -7.46 5.90 7.89
C MET A 129 -8.64 5.96 8.86
N LEU A 130 -8.70 5.03 9.83
CA LEU A 130 -9.80 4.97 10.80
C LEU A 130 -9.81 6.19 11.71
N ARG A 131 -8.63 6.61 12.19
CA ARG A 131 -8.50 7.82 13.02
C ARG A 131 -9.03 9.04 12.28
N ASN A 132 -8.65 9.22 11.02
CA ASN A 132 -9.10 10.34 10.20
C ASN A 132 -10.61 10.28 9.93
N TYR A 133 -11.14 9.09 9.64
CA TYR A 133 -12.59 8.88 9.47
C TYR A 133 -13.36 9.32 10.71
N VAL A 134 -12.89 8.91 11.89
CA VAL A 134 -13.51 9.27 13.15
C VAL A 134 -13.46 10.79 13.39
N ILE A 135 -12.31 11.43 13.18
CA ILE A 135 -12.18 12.89 13.33
C ILE A 135 -13.18 13.60 12.42
N LEU A 136 -13.20 13.26 11.12
CA LEU A 136 -14.03 13.97 10.14
C LEU A 136 -15.54 13.82 10.36
N ASN A 137 -15.99 12.69 10.92
CA ASN A 137 -17.43 12.41 11.05
C ASN A 137 -17.99 12.74 12.43
N PHE A 138 -17.16 12.78 13.48
CA PHE A 138 -17.63 12.89 14.86
C PHE A 138 -17.04 14.07 15.64
N PHE A 139 -16.05 14.76 15.08
CA PHE A 139 -15.37 15.88 15.75
C PHE A 139 -15.19 17.04 14.78
N SER A 140 -15.08 18.26 15.31
CA SER A 140 -14.85 19.47 14.51
C SER A 140 -13.38 19.63 14.15
N SER A 141 -12.48 19.06 14.97
CA SER A 141 -11.04 19.11 14.77
C SER A 141 -10.31 17.96 15.47
N GLU A 142 -9.04 17.78 15.12
CA GLU A 142 -8.15 16.82 15.80
C GLU A 142 -7.94 17.19 17.28
N ASP A 143 -7.85 18.47 17.62
CA ASP A 143 -7.69 18.94 19.00
C ASP A 143 -8.93 18.64 19.85
N GLU A 144 -10.12 18.63 19.25
CA GLU A 144 -11.34 18.21 19.93
C GLU A 144 -11.34 16.70 20.15
N ALA A 145 -10.99 15.92 19.13
CA ALA A 145 -10.90 14.47 19.24
C ALA A 145 -9.89 14.01 20.31
N LEU A 146 -8.77 14.72 20.46
CA LEU A 146 -7.75 14.43 21.49
C LEU A 146 -8.22 14.73 22.93
N LYS A 147 -9.34 15.44 23.12
CA LYS A 147 -9.96 15.61 24.45
C LYS A 147 -10.90 14.45 24.80
N ASP A 148 -11.33 13.67 23.81
CA ASP A 148 -12.19 12.51 24.03
C ASP A 148 -11.38 11.32 24.57
N LYS A 149 -11.81 10.80 25.72
CA LYS A 149 -11.09 9.71 26.41
C LYS A 149 -11.12 8.41 25.63
N GLU A 150 -12.23 8.08 24.97
CA GLU A 150 -12.34 6.82 24.22
C GLU A 150 -11.53 6.88 22.91
N PHE A 151 -11.50 8.03 22.24
CA PHE A 151 -10.63 8.30 21.10
C PHE A 151 -9.15 8.09 21.48
N CYS A 152 -8.68 8.74 22.56
CA CYS A 152 -7.30 8.60 23.03
C CYS A 152 -6.99 7.19 23.53
N LYS A 153 -7.96 6.49 24.11
CA LYS A 153 -7.81 5.08 24.50
C LYS A 153 -7.60 4.16 23.29
N ILE A 154 -8.23 4.42 22.14
CA ILE A 154 -8.05 3.62 20.93
C ILE A 154 -6.76 3.98 20.19
N PHE A 155 -6.56 5.27 19.92
CA PHE A 155 -5.47 5.74 19.04
C PHE A 155 -4.21 6.16 19.79
N GLY A 156 -4.30 6.46 21.07
CA GLY A 156 -3.24 7.11 21.84
C GLY A 156 -3.19 8.62 21.59
N ASP A 157 -2.37 9.28 22.39
CA ASP A 157 -2.03 10.70 22.28
C ASP A 157 -0.50 10.87 22.42
N LYS A 158 -0.02 12.07 22.75
CA LYS A 158 1.42 12.33 22.92
C LYS A 158 2.02 11.70 24.17
N GLU A 159 1.21 11.47 25.20
CA GLU A 159 1.63 10.99 26.51
C GLU A 159 1.26 9.51 26.73
N ASN A 160 0.17 9.06 26.10
CA ASN A 160 -0.42 7.75 26.31
C ASN A 160 -0.42 6.90 25.04
N LYS A 161 0.01 5.65 25.20
CA LYS A 161 -0.09 4.64 24.14
C LYS A 161 -1.54 4.16 23.98
N GLY A 162 -2.02 4.14 22.73
CA GLY A 162 -3.33 3.55 22.40
C GLY A 162 -3.40 2.06 22.76
N GLU A 163 -4.57 1.62 23.24
CA GLU A 163 -4.83 0.26 23.70
C GLU A 163 -5.11 -0.73 22.55
N VAL A 164 -5.44 -0.22 21.36
CA VAL A 164 -5.77 -1.04 20.18
C VAL A 164 -4.56 -1.14 19.24
N LEU A 165 -4.19 -2.37 18.92
CA LEU A 165 -3.17 -2.71 17.94
C LEU A 165 -3.81 -2.94 16.57
N PHE A 166 -3.24 -2.28 15.57
CA PHE A 166 -3.61 -2.42 14.16
C PHE A 166 -2.51 -3.20 13.46
N PHE A 167 -2.81 -4.43 13.03
CA PHE A 167 -1.85 -5.29 12.34
C PHE A 167 -1.81 -4.96 10.85
N ASP A 168 -0.72 -5.38 10.19
CA ASP A 168 -0.61 -5.28 8.74
C ASP A 168 -1.65 -6.21 8.07
N ALA A 169 -2.31 -5.71 7.04
CA ALA A 169 -3.25 -6.50 6.25
C ALA A 169 -2.58 -7.02 4.98
N PHE A 170 -2.66 -8.32 4.78
CA PHE A 170 -2.11 -9.02 3.62
C PHE A 170 -3.23 -9.55 2.71
N PRO A 171 -2.94 -9.68 1.41
CA PRO A 171 -3.81 -10.41 0.49
C PRO A 171 -3.97 -11.87 0.93
N ILE A 172 -5.19 -12.39 0.82
CA ILE A 172 -5.52 -13.78 1.20
C ILE A 172 -5.91 -14.67 0.02
N ASP A 173 -6.01 -14.12 -1.17
CA ASP A 173 -6.43 -14.84 -2.37
C ASP A 173 -5.56 -14.45 -3.58
N ARG A 174 -6.17 -14.15 -4.72
CA ARG A 174 -5.44 -13.75 -5.91
C ARG A 174 -5.08 -12.27 -5.83
N ILE A 175 -3.79 -11.97 -5.91
CA ILE A 175 -3.32 -10.60 -6.10
C ILE A 175 -3.39 -10.26 -7.58
N ASN A 176 -4.15 -9.23 -7.94
CA ASN A 176 -4.24 -8.73 -9.30
C ASN A 176 -3.61 -7.33 -9.39
N ILE A 177 -2.36 -7.30 -9.87
CA ILE A 177 -1.62 -6.05 -10.07
C ILE A 177 -1.93 -5.51 -11.47
N LYS A 178 -2.40 -4.26 -11.53
CA LYS A 178 -2.71 -3.56 -12.78
C LYS A 178 -1.90 -2.29 -12.91
N ARG A 179 -1.47 -2.02 -14.14
CA ARG A 179 -0.89 -0.73 -14.51
C ARG A 179 -2.01 0.27 -14.74
N ASP A 180 -1.80 1.48 -14.27
CA ASP A 180 -2.68 2.62 -14.48
C ASP A 180 -1.87 3.87 -14.85
N VAL A 181 -2.55 4.95 -15.24
CA VAL A 181 -1.94 6.18 -15.75
C VAL A 181 -2.56 7.43 -15.15
N ILE A 182 -1.72 8.42 -14.83
CA ILE A 182 -2.13 9.78 -14.48
C ILE A 182 -1.55 10.71 -15.52
N ASN A 183 -2.37 11.58 -16.10
CA ASN A 183 -1.89 12.63 -16.98
C ASN A 183 -1.79 13.94 -16.19
N VAL A 184 -0.57 14.49 -16.09
CA VAL A 184 -0.37 15.83 -15.52
C VAL A 184 -0.30 16.82 -16.67
N HIS A 185 -1.28 17.72 -16.75
CA HIS A 185 -1.36 18.75 -17.79
C HIS A 185 -0.42 19.93 -17.50
N TYR A 186 -0.37 20.41 -16.25
CA TYR A 186 0.34 21.65 -15.89
C TYR A 186 1.71 21.44 -15.25
N LYS A 187 2.44 20.38 -15.63
CA LYS A 187 3.76 20.07 -15.02
C LYS A 187 4.74 21.23 -15.12
N GLU A 188 4.77 21.90 -16.27
CA GLU A 188 5.69 23.02 -16.53
C GLU A 188 5.35 24.26 -15.70
N TYR A 189 4.06 24.49 -15.42
CA TYR A 189 3.63 25.54 -14.50
C TYR A 189 4.06 25.24 -13.06
N TYR A 190 3.85 24.03 -12.56
CA TYR A 190 4.31 23.65 -11.22
C TYR A 190 5.84 23.68 -11.06
N GLU A 191 6.58 23.53 -12.15
CA GLU A 191 8.04 23.69 -12.19
C GLU A 191 8.48 25.17 -12.36
N GLY A 192 7.54 26.12 -12.42
CA GLY A 192 7.80 27.55 -12.59
C GLY A 192 8.30 27.95 -13.98
N LYS A 193 8.10 27.10 -15.00
CA LYS A 193 8.64 27.29 -16.35
C LYS A 193 7.68 27.96 -17.32
N SER A 194 6.38 27.88 -17.07
CA SER A 194 5.33 28.47 -17.92
C SER A 194 4.11 28.87 -17.11
N ALA A 195 3.24 29.71 -17.67
CA ALA A 195 1.92 29.99 -17.10
C ALA A 195 1.00 28.75 -17.20
N PRO A 196 -0.05 28.61 -16.36
CA PRO A 196 -0.95 27.47 -16.38
C PRO A 196 -1.96 27.63 -17.53
N CYS A 197 -1.48 27.51 -18.76
CA CYS A 197 -2.29 27.62 -19.96
C CYS A 197 -2.78 26.25 -20.42
N ASP A 198 -3.98 26.18 -21.00
CA ASP A 198 -4.59 24.93 -21.50
C ASP A 198 -3.91 24.34 -22.75
N ASN A 199 -2.83 24.97 -23.22
CA ASN A 199 -2.02 24.51 -24.35
C ASN A 199 -0.84 23.62 -23.92
N LEU A 200 -0.73 23.27 -22.63
CA LEU A 200 0.32 22.39 -22.13
C LEU A 200 0.00 20.91 -22.42
N ASN A 201 1.00 20.19 -22.93
CA ASN A 201 0.85 18.77 -23.28
C ASN A 201 0.76 17.88 -22.03
N PRO A 202 -0.21 16.94 -21.97
CA PRO A 202 -0.28 15.98 -20.88
C PRO A 202 0.97 15.09 -20.87
N LYS A 203 1.57 14.92 -19.70
CA LYS A 203 2.68 14.00 -19.48
C LYS A 203 2.17 12.78 -18.72
N PRO A 204 2.01 11.61 -19.39
CA PRO A 204 1.53 10.39 -18.75
C PRO A 204 2.55 9.86 -17.74
N ILE A 205 2.10 9.65 -16.51
CA ILE A 205 2.85 9.01 -15.44
C ILE A 205 2.16 7.68 -15.14
N PHE A 206 2.86 6.59 -15.39
CA PHE A 206 2.32 5.25 -15.14
C PHE A 206 2.68 4.76 -13.73
N PHE A 207 1.76 4.03 -13.12
CA PHE A 207 1.93 3.46 -11.79
C PHE A 207 1.23 2.11 -11.69
N TYR A 208 1.50 1.36 -10.63
CA TYR A 208 0.89 0.05 -10.38
C TYR A 208 -0.09 0.12 -9.22
N THR A 209 -1.16 -0.64 -9.36
CA THR A 209 -2.28 -0.71 -8.42
C THR A 209 -2.66 -2.16 -8.17
N VAL A 210 -3.42 -2.39 -7.11
CA VAL A 210 -4.08 -3.66 -6.80
C VAL A 210 -5.56 -3.50 -7.11
N GLU A 211 -6.16 -4.49 -7.79
CA GLU A 211 -7.57 -4.50 -8.19
C GLU A 211 -8.20 -5.84 -7.78
N ASN A 212 -9.48 -5.87 -7.40
CA ASN A 212 -10.25 -7.10 -7.11
C ASN A 212 -9.47 -8.14 -6.28
N THR A 213 -8.88 -7.69 -5.17
CA THR A 213 -8.02 -8.51 -4.30
C THR A 213 -8.58 -8.46 -2.88
N LYS A 214 -8.69 -9.61 -2.22
CA LYS A 214 -9.18 -9.68 -0.83
C LYS A 214 -8.05 -9.57 0.16
N PHE A 215 -8.28 -8.77 1.20
CA PHE A 215 -7.37 -8.56 2.31
C PHE A 215 -8.00 -9.07 3.60
N LYS A 216 -7.18 -9.65 4.47
CA LYS A 216 -7.57 -10.01 5.84
C LYS A 216 -6.99 -9.01 6.82
N PHE A 217 -7.88 -8.38 7.57
CA PHE A 217 -7.59 -7.37 8.56
C PHE A 217 -7.63 -7.97 9.96
N VAL A 218 -6.79 -7.45 10.86
CA VAL A 218 -6.77 -7.84 12.26
C VAL A 218 -6.58 -6.61 13.13
N ILE A 219 -7.41 -6.51 14.15
CA ILE A 219 -7.19 -5.61 15.29
C ILE A 219 -7.16 -6.41 16.59
N GLY A 220 -6.37 -5.95 17.55
CA GLY A 220 -6.18 -6.64 18.81
C GLY A 220 -6.07 -5.70 19.99
N SER A 221 -6.58 -6.13 21.15
CA SER A 221 -6.54 -5.35 22.38
C SER A 221 -6.48 -6.26 23.61
N LYS A 222 -6.00 -5.72 24.74
CA LYS A 222 -5.99 -6.48 26.02
C LYS A 222 -7.39 -6.67 26.61
N LYS A 223 -8.35 -5.83 26.24
CA LYS A 223 -9.76 -5.91 26.62
C LYS A 223 -10.60 -6.35 25.42
N ASN A 224 -11.80 -6.87 25.64
CA ASN A 224 -12.72 -7.24 24.55
C ASN A 224 -13.00 -6.02 23.64
N MET A 225 -13.10 -6.25 22.33
CA MET A 225 -13.27 -5.23 21.30
C MET A 225 -14.57 -4.42 21.47
N GLU A 226 -15.60 -5.02 22.06
CA GLU A 226 -16.88 -4.38 22.39
C GLU A 226 -16.75 -3.22 23.39
N ASN A 227 -15.65 -3.17 24.16
CA ASN A 227 -15.36 -2.10 25.11
C ASN A 227 -14.80 -0.83 24.45
N TYR A 228 -14.56 -0.86 23.15
CA TYR A 228 -14.03 0.28 22.40
C TYR A 228 -15.14 0.86 21.55
N LYS A 229 -15.63 2.03 21.99
CA LYS A 229 -16.70 2.77 21.32
C LYS A 229 -16.35 4.24 21.27
N ILE A 230 -16.62 4.89 20.15
CA ILE A 230 -16.46 6.35 20.01
C ILE A 230 -17.84 6.91 19.70
N MET A 231 -18.29 7.88 20.51
CA MET A 231 -19.62 8.48 20.37
C MET A 231 -20.75 7.43 20.30
N GLY A 232 -20.63 6.36 21.09
CA GLY A 232 -21.59 5.25 21.12
C GLY A 232 -21.46 4.21 19.99
N ASN A 233 -20.64 4.47 18.96
CA ASN A 233 -20.43 3.53 17.85
C ASN A 233 -19.30 2.56 18.16
N GLY A 234 -19.53 1.26 17.93
CA GLY A 234 -18.52 0.22 18.10
C GLY A 234 -17.35 0.37 17.12
N LEU A 235 -16.14 0.06 17.60
CA LEU A 235 -14.92 0.21 16.81
C LEU A 235 -14.93 -0.59 15.49
N LEU A 236 -15.48 -1.81 15.50
CA LEU A 236 -15.58 -2.64 14.29
C LEU A 236 -16.48 -1.99 13.24
N LYS A 237 -17.65 -1.49 13.65
CA LYS A 237 -18.56 -0.76 12.78
C LYS A 237 -17.87 0.46 12.15
N LEU A 238 -17.20 1.28 12.96
CA LEU A 238 -16.44 2.45 12.48
C LEU A 238 -15.34 2.04 11.49
N PHE A 239 -14.63 0.93 11.75
CA PHE A 239 -13.59 0.43 10.85
C PHE A 239 -14.19 0.04 9.50
N LYS A 240 -15.29 -0.73 9.50
CA LYS A 240 -16.00 -1.10 8.28
C LYS A 240 -16.42 0.12 7.48
N GLU A 241 -17.10 1.08 8.12
CA GLU A 241 -17.55 2.28 7.44
C GLU A 241 -16.38 3.10 6.87
N ALA A 242 -15.27 3.19 7.60
CA ALA A 242 -14.09 3.90 7.13
C ALA A 242 -13.48 3.23 5.88
N LEU A 243 -13.44 1.89 5.84
CA LEU A 243 -13.02 1.13 4.66
C LEU A 243 -13.97 1.30 3.46
N GLU A 244 -15.28 1.38 3.71
CA GLU A 244 -16.33 1.47 2.69
C GLU A 244 -16.57 2.90 2.18
N ASN A 245 -16.32 3.93 2.99
CA ASN A 245 -16.71 5.31 2.69
C ASN A 245 -15.54 6.29 2.55
N GLN A 246 -14.35 5.95 3.08
CA GLN A 246 -13.16 6.80 2.95
C GLN A 246 -12.03 6.11 2.18
N GLY A 247 -11.91 4.79 2.31
CA GLY A 247 -10.89 4.00 1.63
C GLY A 247 -9.48 4.19 2.20
N VAL A 248 -8.55 3.35 1.72
CA VAL A 248 -7.17 3.29 2.19
C VAL A 248 -6.19 3.54 1.04
N GLY A 249 -5.14 4.32 1.32
CA GLY A 249 -4.06 4.59 0.38
C GLY A 249 -4.18 5.97 -0.26
N ALA A 250 -3.59 6.12 -1.45
CA ALA A 250 -3.63 7.36 -2.20
C ALA A 250 -4.83 7.39 -3.15
N LYS A 251 -5.21 8.60 -3.58
CA LYS A 251 -6.25 8.84 -4.59
C LYS A 251 -7.66 8.38 -4.19
N THR A 252 -7.96 8.36 -2.90
CA THR A 252 -9.30 8.07 -2.38
C THR A 252 -10.34 9.05 -2.92
N SER A 253 -10.01 10.34 -3.05
CA SER A 253 -10.89 11.36 -3.64
C SER A 253 -11.35 11.08 -5.08
N VAL A 254 -10.66 10.21 -5.81
CA VAL A 254 -11.03 9.80 -7.17
C VAL A 254 -11.42 8.32 -7.25
N GLY A 255 -11.83 7.73 -6.12
CA GLY A 255 -12.43 6.40 -6.08
C GLY A 255 -11.46 5.23 -5.82
N TYR A 256 -10.22 5.48 -5.39
CA TYR A 256 -9.26 4.41 -5.11
C TYR A 256 -9.31 3.95 -3.65
N GLY A 257 -9.05 2.66 -3.42
CA GLY A 257 -8.79 2.12 -2.09
C GLY A 257 -10.03 1.84 -1.24
N TYR A 258 -11.21 1.89 -1.84
CA TYR A 258 -12.46 1.50 -1.19
C TYR A 258 -12.57 -0.02 -1.10
N PHE A 259 -13.26 -0.50 -0.08
CA PHE A 259 -13.46 -1.94 0.13
C PHE A 259 -14.95 -2.27 0.24
N SER A 260 -15.31 -3.50 -0.10
CA SER A 260 -16.54 -4.13 0.35
C SER A 260 -16.17 -5.11 1.45
N VAL A 261 -16.65 -4.87 2.67
CA VAL A 261 -16.31 -5.67 3.84
C VAL A 261 -17.38 -6.74 4.05
N SER A 262 -16.97 -8.00 4.03
CA SER A 262 -17.85 -9.13 4.30
C SER A 262 -17.57 -9.71 5.69
N ASN A 263 -18.60 -10.25 6.35
CA ASN A 263 -18.48 -11.00 7.60
C ASN A 263 -17.89 -10.26 8.82
N MET A 264 -18.24 -8.99 9.05
CA MET A 264 -18.11 -8.44 10.41
C MET A 264 -19.30 -8.88 11.25
N LYS A 265 -19.12 -9.93 12.06
CA LYS A 265 -20.02 -10.18 13.19
C LYS A 265 -19.56 -9.30 14.35
N GLU A 266 -20.46 -8.46 14.87
CA GLU A 266 -20.24 -7.67 16.08
C GLU A 266 -19.82 -8.60 17.24
#